data_AF-A0A7C9D2Z3-F1
#
_entry.id   AF-A0A7C9D2Z3-F1
#
_cell.length_a   1.000
_cell.length_b   1.000
_cell.length_c   1.000
_cell.angle_alpha   90.00
_cell.angle_beta   90.00
_cell.angle_gamma   90.00
#
_symmetry.space_group_name_H-M   'P 1'
#
loop_
_entity.id
_entity.type
_entity.pdbx_description
1 polymer ?
#
loop_
_entity_poly.entity_id
_entity_poly.type
_entity_poly.pdbx_seq_one_letter_code
_entity_poly.pdbx_strand_id
1 'polypeptide(L)'
;EDPKNFRKTINRIMAVQYKIPDYVHISQDCRQLLARIFVANPSRRISIKEIKSHPWFLKNLPRELTEAHQAAYYRRENPTFSLQSVEEIMQIVEEAKKTAPVSRSLGAFGWGEEEDGDEKEEATYDEEEEEEEEDVYEKTVKEVHASGE
;
A
#
# COMPACT_ATOMS: atom_id res chain seq x y z
N GLU A 1 -26.13 -13.16 12.36
CA GLU A 1 -25.04 -12.20 12.68
C GLU A 1 -25.01 -11.15 11.60
N ASP A 2 -24.79 -9.89 11.96
CA ASP A 2 -24.59 -8.81 11.00
C ASP A 2 -23.15 -8.91 10.43
N PRO A 3 -22.99 -9.28 9.15
CA PRO A 3 -21.68 -9.56 8.56
C PRO A 3 -20.81 -8.32 8.39
N LYS A 4 -21.34 -7.10 8.60
CA LYS A 4 -20.62 -5.83 8.42
C LYS A 4 -20.49 -5.01 9.70
N ASN A 5 -20.59 -5.66 10.86
CA ASN A 5 -20.43 -4.95 12.14
C ASN A 5 -18.95 -4.66 12.44
N PHE A 6 -18.45 -3.54 11.91
CA PHE A 6 -17.07 -3.07 12.12
C PHE A 6 -16.68 -3.01 13.59
N ARG A 7 -17.59 -2.53 14.46
CA ARG A 7 -17.34 -2.43 15.90
C ARG A 7 -17.04 -3.80 16.53
N LYS A 8 -17.77 -4.84 16.14
CA LYS A 8 -17.49 -6.22 16.59
C LYS A 8 -16.15 -6.73 16.06
N THR A 9 -15.81 -6.46 14.81
CA THR A 9 -14.53 -6.86 14.20
C THR A 9 -13.34 -6.20 14.90
N ILE A 10 -13.40 -4.88 15.14
CA ILE A 10 -12.36 -4.14 15.86
C ILE A 10 -12.17 -4.73 17.27
N ASN A 11 -13.26 -4.98 18.00
CA ASN A 11 -13.18 -5.59 19.33
C ASN A 11 -12.51 -6.98 19.29
N ARG A 12 -12.79 -7.80 18.28
CA ARG A 12 -12.14 -9.11 18.09
C ARG A 12 -10.64 -8.97 17.79
N ILE A 13 -10.25 -8.00 16.97
CA ILE A 13 -8.83 -7.73 16.65
C ILE A 13 -8.06 -7.31 17.91
N MET A 14 -8.60 -6.34 18.66
CA MET A 14 -7.95 -5.84 19.89
C MET A 14 -7.81 -6.93 20.95
N ALA A 15 -8.79 -7.84 21.04
CA ALA A 15 -8.77 -8.96 21.96
C ALA A 15 -8.06 -10.21 21.40
N VAL A 16 -7.55 -10.17 20.16
CA VAL A 16 -6.92 -11.32 19.46
C VAL A 16 -7.83 -12.55 19.48
N GLN A 17 -9.12 -12.34 19.26
CA GLN A 17 -10.13 -13.40 19.28
C GLN A 17 -10.26 -14.01 17.88
N TYR A 18 -9.61 -15.14 17.66
CA TYR A 18 -9.74 -15.95 16.45
C TYR A 18 -9.89 -17.44 16.79
N LYS A 19 -10.62 -18.17 15.94
CA LYS A 19 -10.70 -19.63 15.98
C LYS A 19 -10.52 -20.15 14.56
N ILE A 20 -9.70 -21.18 14.40
CA ILE A 20 -9.66 -21.98 13.17
C ILE A 20 -10.79 -22.99 13.27
N PRO A 21 -11.78 -22.99 12.36
CA PRO A 21 -12.90 -23.92 12.42
C PRO A 21 -12.45 -25.38 12.38
N ASP A 22 -13.22 -26.27 13.03
CA ASP A 22 -12.80 -27.66 13.26
C ASP A 22 -12.74 -28.49 11.96
N TYR A 23 -13.46 -28.06 10.92
CA TYR A 23 -13.42 -28.65 9.57
C TYR A 23 -12.19 -28.23 8.75
N VAL A 24 -11.41 -27.25 9.22
CA VAL A 24 -10.19 -26.77 8.54
C VAL A 24 -8.98 -27.45 9.18
N HIS A 25 -8.39 -28.40 8.45
CA HIS A 25 -7.19 -29.09 8.91
C HIS A 25 -5.94 -28.32 8.46
N ILE A 26 -5.18 -27.82 9.44
CA ILE A 26 -3.88 -27.20 9.22
C ILE A 26 -2.80 -27.97 9.98
N SER A 27 -1.56 -27.93 9.49
CA SER A 27 -0.43 -28.54 10.20
C SER A 27 -0.15 -27.81 11.52
N GLN A 28 0.52 -28.51 12.43
CA GLN A 28 0.92 -27.92 13.72
C GLN A 28 1.81 -26.69 13.52
N ASP A 29 2.77 -26.75 12.60
CA ASP A 29 3.64 -25.62 12.27
C ASP A 29 2.85 -24.42 11.73
N CYS A 30 1.79 -24.65 10.95
CA CYS A 30 0.92 -23.58 10.47
C CYS A 30 0.20 -22.88 11.64
N ARG A 31 -0.35 -23.69 12.55
CA ARG A 31 -1.02 -23.20 13.76
C ARG A 31 -0.08 -22.40 14.64
N GLN A 32 1.15 -22.88 14.82
CA GLN A 32 2.20 -22.19 15.56
C GLN A 32 2.54 -20.85 14.92
N LEU A 33 2.73 -20.81 13.59
CA LEU A 33 3.04 -19.58 12.87
C LEU A 33 1.93 -18.54 13.04
N LEU A 34 0.66 -18.92 12.83
CA LEU A 34 -0.49 -18.04 13.02
C LEU A 34 -0.57 -17.49 14.46
N ALA A 35 -0.32 -18.34 15.46
CA ALA A 35 -0.31 -17.92 16.86
C ALA A 35 0.80 -16.92 17.18
N ARG A 36 1.94 -16.97 16.47
CA ARG A 36 3.02 -15.99 16.63
C ARG A 36 2.80 -14.69 15.84
N ILE A 37 1.98 -14.72 14.78
CA ILE A 37 1.59 -13.54 14.00
C ILE A 37 0.46 -12.77 14.70
N PHE A 38 -0.59 -13.48 15.13
CA PHE A 38 -1.73 -12.88 15.84
C PHE A 38 -1.39 -12.68 17.32
N VAL A 39 -0.56 -11.68 17.58
CA VAL A 39 -0.15 -11.23 18.92
C VAL A 39 -0.46 -9.74 19.05
N ALA A 40 -1.18 -9.36 20.12
CA ALA A 40 -1.58 -7.98 20.38
C ALA A 40 -0.39 -7.03 20.52
N ASN A 41 0.61 -7.43 21.32
CA ASN A 41 1.82 -6.65 21.55
C ASN A 41 2.77 -6.76 20.33
N PRO A 42 3.03 -5.66 19.60
CA PRO A 42 3.90 -5.68 18.42
C PRO A 42 5.33 -6.13 18.72
N SER A 43 5.90 -5.74 19.87
CA SER A 43 7.28 -6.09 20.26
C SER A 43 7.46 -7.58 20.54
N ARG A 44 6.37 -8.33 20.75
CA ARG A 44 6.37 -9.79 20.94
C ARG A 44 5.95 -10.57 19.69
N ARG A 45 5.50 -9.87 18.64
CA ARG A 45 5.05 -10.47 17.39
C ARG A 45 6.26 -11.00 16.62
N ILE A 46 6.10 -12.16 15.97
CA ILE A 46 7.17 -12.73 15.14
C ILE A 46 7.61 -11.75 14.05
N SER A 47 8.92 -11.59 13.91
CA SER A 47 9.53 -10.76 12.87
C SER A 47 9.56 -11.46 11.51
N ILE A 48 9.69 -10.70 10.42
CA ILE A 48 9.83 -11.27 9.07
C ILE A 48 11.03 -12.24 8.99
N LYS A 49 12.15 -11.91 9.64
CA LYS A 49 13.33 -12.80 9.70
C LYS A 49 13.00 -14.15 10.32
N GLU A 50 12.23 -14.16 11.41
CA GLU A 50 11.80 -15.39 12.07
C GLU A 50 10.72 -16.15 11.29
N ILE A 51 9.87 -15.45 10.53
CA ILE A 51 8.94 -16.11 9.59
C ILE A 51 9.73 -16.83 8.49
N LYS A 52 10.74 -16.18 7.91
CA LYS A 52 11.58 -16.77 6.85
C LYS A 52 12.37 -17.99 7.30
N SER A 53 12.64 -18.12 8.60
CA SER A 53 13.27 -19.31 9.19
C SER A 53 12.26 -20.32 9.76
N HIS A 54 10.95 -20.05 9.71
CA HIS A 54 9.94 -20.92 10.27
C HIS A 54 9.77 -22.21 9.45
N PRO A 55 9.67 -23.41 10.09
CA PRO A 55 9.55 -24.68 9.36
C PRO A 55 8.40 -24.71 8.35
N TRP A 56 7.26 -24.13 8.71
CA TRP A 56 6.11 -24.02 7.80
C TRP A 56 6.42 -23.19 6.55
N PHE A 57 7.20 -22.10 6.67
CA PHE A 57 7.55 -21.23 5.55
C PHE A 57 8.57 -21.87 4.61
N LEU A 58 9.54 -22.60 5.18
CA LEU A 58 10.58 -23.29 4.42
C LEU A 58 10.08 -24.55 3.71
N LYS A 59 8.94 -25.11 4.15
CA LYS A 59 8.38 -26.32 3.56
C LYS A 59 7.95 -26.07 2.12
N ASN A 60 8.61 -26.75 1.18
CA ASN A 60 8.36 -26.62 -0.27
C ASN A 60 8.54 -25.19 -0.80
N LEU A 61 9.42 -24.39 -0.18
CA LEU A 61 9.74 -23.06 -0.68
C LEU A 61 10.47 -23.17 -2.04
N PRO A 62 9.93 -22.59 -3.12
CA PRO A 62 10.59 -22.57 -4.43
C PRO A 62 11.98 -21.96 -4.34
N ARG A 63 12.92 -22.53 -5.08
CA ARG A 63 14.34 -22.11 -5.04
C ARG A 63 14.50 -20.65 -5.45
N GLU A 64 13.70 -20.19 -6.39
CA GLU A 64 13.66 -18.83 -6.91
C GLU A 64 13.27 -17.80 -5.84
N LEU A 65 12.48 -18.23 -4.84
CA LEU A 65 12.06 -17.40 -3.71
C LEU A 65 13.03 -17.47 -2.53
N THR A 66 14.15 -18.19 -2.64
CA THR A 66 15.17 -18.17 -1.59
C THR A 66 15.88 -16.81 -1.55
N GLU A 67 16.40 -16.45 -0.38
CA GLU A 67 17.11 -15.17 -0.20
C GLU A 67 18.29 -15.01 -1.16
N ALA A 68 19.00 -16.10 -1.45
CA ALA A 68 20.12 -16.09 -2.37
C ALA A 68 19.70 -15.76 -3.82
N HIS A 69 18.56 -16.30 -4.29
CA HIS A 69 18.08 -16.06 -5.65
C HIS A 69 17.44 -14.69 -5.79
N GLN A 70 16.71 -14.23 -4.77
CA GLN A 70 16.23 -12.87 -4.70
C GLN A 70 17.40 -11.87 -4.69
N ALA A 71 18.40 -12.08 -3.83
CA ALA A 71 19.58 -11.21 -3.78
C ALA A 71 20.36 -11.19 -5.11
N ALA A 72 20.38 -12.31 -5.83
CA ALA A 72 20.94 -12.35 -7.18
C ALA A 72 20.08 -11.54 -8.16
N TYR A 73 18.75 -11.65 -8.13
CA TYR A 73 17.85 -10.90 -9.01
C TYR A 73 17.92 -9.38 -8.80
N TYR A 74 17.86 -8.93 -7.54
CA TYR A 74 17.87 -7.50 -7.18
C TYR A 74 19.27 -6.85 -7.21
N ARG A 75 20.33 -7.60 -7.55
CA ARG A 75 21.68 -7.04 -7.61
C ARG A 75 21.72 -6.02 -8.77
N ARG A 76 22.15 -4.78 -8.47
CA ARG A 76 22.19 -3.61 -9.37
C ARG A 76 22.81 -3.88 -10.74
N GLU A 77 23.70 -4.86 -10.83
CA GLU A 77 24.38 -5.27 -12.05
C GLU A 77 23.58 -6.25 -12.93
N ASN A 78 22.38 -6.69 -12.50
CA ASN A 78 21.53 -7.54 -13.33
C ASN A 78 20.77 -6.69 -14.34
N PRO A 79 21.07 -6.83 -15.64
CA PRO A 79 20.40 -6.07 -16.69
C PRO A 79 18.89 -6.41 -16.81
N THR A 80 18.44 -7.48 -16.15
CA THR A 80 17.04 -7.92 -16.13
C THR A 80 16.21 -7.25 -15.04
N PHE A 81 16.83 -6.60 -14.05
CA PHE A 81 16.12 -6.09 -12.87
C PHE A 81 15.41 -4.75 -13.13
N SER A 82 16.12 -3.80 -13.71
CA SER A 82 15.58 -2.56 -14.24
C SER A 82 16.58 -1.98 -15.21
N LEU A 83 16.13 -1.68 -16.43
CA LEU A 83 16.95 -0.97 -17.41
C LEU A 83 16.97 0.54 -17.15
N GLN A 84 16.04 1.03 -16.33
CA GLN A 84 15.86 2.45 -16.06
C GLN A 84 16.65 2.89 -14.82
N SER A 85 17.39 4.00 -14.92
CA SER A 85 18.12 4.58 -13.78
C SER A 85 17.17 5.38 -12.87
N VAL A 86 17.61 5.65 -11.64
CA VAL A 86 16.83 6.44 -10.67
C VAL A 86 16.59 7.86 -11.22
N GLU A 87 17.58 8.41 -11.91
CA GLU A 87 17.51 9.74 -12.53
C GLU A 87 16.45 9.79 -13.64
N GLU A 88 16.37 8.76 -14.47
CA GLU A 88 15.38 8.66 -15.54
C GLU A 88 13.96 8.48 -14.98
N ILE A 89 13.80 7.65 -13.93
CA ILE A 89 12.52 7.52 -13.21
C ILE A 89 12.07 8.89 -12.69
N MET A 90 12.96 9.62 -12.02
CA MET A 90 12.65 10.95 -11.47
C MET A 90 12.32 11.96 -12.58
N GLN A 91 13.02 11.90 -13.71
CA GLN A 91 12.72 12.76 -14.86
C GLN A 91 11.31 12.52 -15.40
N ILE A 92 10.89 11.26 -15.55
CA ILE A 92 9.53 10.90 -16.00
C ILE A 92 8.48 11.39 -15.00
N VAL A 93 8.74 11.23 -13.70
CA VAL A 93 7.83 11.72 -12.64
C VAL A 93 7.68 13.24 -12.71
N GLU A 94 8.78 13.98 -12.88
CA GLU A 94 8.75 15.45 -13.01
C GLU A 94 8.09 15.91 -14.31
N GLU A 95 8.23 15.16 -15.40
CA GLU A 95 7.50 15.41 -16.64
C GLU A 95 5.99 15.18 -16.45
N ALA A 96 5.59 14.09 -15.79
CA ALA A 96 4.19 13.74 -15.56
C ALA A 96 3.46 14.75 -14.66
N LYS A 97 4.17 15.46 -13.77
CA LYS A 97 3.59 16.55 -12.96
C LYS A 97 3.18 17.77 -13.79
N LYS A 98 3.73 17.95 -14.99
CA LYS A 98 3.36 19.07 -15.88
C LYS A 98 2.04 18.71 -16.55
N THR A 99 0.93 19.21 -16.01
CA THR A 99 -0.36 19.17 -16.73
C THR A 99 -0.18 19.86 -18.09
N ALA A 100 -0.71 19.27 -19.15
CA ALA A 100 -0.76 19.97 -20.44
C ALA A 100 -1.40 21.35 -20.22
N PRO A 101 -0.83 22.45 -20.75
CA PRO A 101 -1.57 23.70 -20.80
C PRO A 101 -2.85 23.39 -21.57
N VAL A 102 -4.00 23.74 -21.00
CA VAL A 102 -5.32 23.57 -21.62
C VAL A 102 -5.37 24.45 -22.86
N SER A 103 -4.74 23.99 -23.94
CA SER A 103 -4.71 24.68 -25.21
C SER A 103 -5.89 24.17 -26.01
N ARG A 104 -6.88 25.06 -26.04
CA ARG A 104 -8.18 24.98 -26.71
C ARG A 104 -9.25 24.37 -25.82
N SER A 105 -10.22 25.21 -25.49
CA SER A 105 -11.61 24.81 -25.46
C SER A 105 -11.87 23.91 -26.68
N LEU A 106 -11.96 22.60 -26.44
CA LEU A 106 -12.58 21.68 -27.38
C LEU A 106 -14.08 22.00 -27.34
N GLY A 107 -14.45 23.07 -28.06
CA GLY A 107 -15.79 23.16 -28.60
C GLY A 107 -16.01 21.94 -29.49
N ALA A 108 -17.13 21.26 -29.27
CA ALA A 108 -17.69 20.24 -30.14
C ALA A 108 -16.90 18.93 -30.26
N PHE A 109 -16.90 18.11 -29.19
CA PHE A 109 -17.10 16.67 -29.40
C PHE A 109 -18.59 16.38 -29.24
N GLY A 110 -19.23 16.07 -30.38
CA GLY A 110 -20.66 15.91 -30.52
C GLY A 110 -21.17 14.63 -29.86
N TRP A 111 -21.75 14.80 -28.69
CA TRP A 111 -22.78 13.89 -28.18
C TRP A 111 -24.09 14.68 -28.11
N GLY A 112 -24.93 14.45 -29.12
CA GLY A 112 -26.38 14.62 -29.09
C GLY A 112 -26.92 15.95 -28.59
N GLU A 113 -27.15 16.87 -29.52
CA GLU A 113 -28.34 17.72 -29.47
C GLU A 113 -29.57 16.80 -29.40
N GLU A 114 -30.29 16.79 -28.27
CA GLU A 114 -31.76 16.84 -28.24
C GLU A 114 -32.21 17.60 -26.97
N GLU A 115 -33.10 18.55 -27.22
CA GLU A 115 -33.93 19.40 -26.34
C GLU A 115 -34.32 18.82 -24.97
N ASP A 116 -34.24 19.64 -23.91
CA ASP A 116 -35.37 20.34 -23.29
C ASP A 116 -35.17 20.63 -21.79
N GLY A 117 -35.54 21.85 -21.37
CA GLY A 117 -36.32 22.03 -20.15
C GLY A 117 -35.60 22.18 -18.79
N ASP A 118 -35.26 23.44 -18.50
CA ASP A 118 -35.63 24.14 -17.25
C ASP A 118 -34.78 24.06 -15.96
N GLU A 119 -34.72 25.27 -15.38
CA GLU A 119 -34.42 25.70 -14.00
C GLU A 119 -33.00 25.59 -13.38
N LYS A 120 -32.45 26.79 -13.15
CA LYS A 120 -31.33 27.12 -12.25
C LYS A 120 -31.61 26.68 -10.82
N GLU A 121 -30.66 26.00 -10.20
CA GLU A 121 -30.38 26.16 -8.76
C GLU A 121 -28.88 26.39 -8.55
N GLU A 122 -28.56 27.54 -7.95
CA GLU A 122 -27.24 27.90 -7.45
C GLU A 122 -26.94 27.05 -6.20
N ALA A 123 -25.82 26.32 -6.20
CA ALA A 123 -25.22 25.80 -4.99
C ALA A 123 -23.85 26.46 -4.80
N THR A 124 -23.82 27.48 -3.94
CA THR A 124 -22.60 28.09 -3.40
C THR A 124 -21.84 27.05 -2.58
N TYR A 125 -20.60 26.75 -2.95
CA TYR A 125 -19.67 25.99 -2.11
C TYR A 125 -18.70 26.98 -1.46
N ASP A 126 -18.76 27.06 -0.13
CA ASP A 126 -17.76 27.74 0.71
C ASP A 126 -16.41 27.01 0.58
N GLU A 127 -15.35 27.77 0.28
CA GLU A 127 -13.96 27.33 0.43
C GLU A 127 -13.59 27.39 1.91
N GLU A 128 -13.57 26.24 2.60
CA GLU A 128 -12.86 26.13 3.88
C GLU A 128 -11.37 25.90 3.57
N GLU A 129 -10.52 26.87 3.93
CA GLU A 129 -9.06 26.76 3.90
C GLU A 129 -8.61 25.59 4.81
N GLU A 130 -8.10 24.51 4.22
CA GLU A 130 -7.34 23.51 4.98
C GLU A 130 -5.96 24.12 5.29
N GLU A 131 -5.72 24.47 6.56
CA GLU A 131 -4.38 24.73 7.07
C GLU A 131 -3.52 23.47 6.83
N GLU A 132 -2.48 23.61 6.01
CA GLU A 132 -1.48 22.57 5.77
C GLU A 132 -0.80 22.18 7.10
N GLU A 133 -1.24 21.09 7.75
CA GLU A 133 -0.39 20.39 8.70
C GLU A 133 0.81 19.88 7.89
N GLU A 134 1.96 20.56 7.99
CA GLU A 134 3.25 20.06 7.51
C GLU A 134 3.47 18.66 8.12
N ASP A 135 3.17 17.65 7.31
CA ASP A 135 3.28 16.25 7.67
C ASP A 135 4.66 15.98 8.24
N VAL A 136 4.71 15.34 9.41
CA VAL A 136 5.92 14.92 10.15
C VAL A 136 6.96 14.23 9.24
N TYR A 137 6.51 13.68 8.11
CA TYR A 137 7.34 13.18 7.02
C TYR A 137 8.25 14.23 6.38
N GLU A 138 7.74 15.40 6.01
CA GLU A 138 8.52 16.48 5.39
C GLU A 138 9.66 16.93 6.33
N LYS A 139 9.36 16.98 7.63
CA LYS A 139 10.30 17.36 8.69
C LYS A 139 11.42 16.33 8.90
N THR A 140 11.05 15.05 8.95
CA THR A 140 12.02 13.96 9.11
C THR A 140 12.91 13.79 7.87
N VAL A 141 12.36 13.98 6.67
CA VAL A 141 13.14 13.93 5.42
C VAL A 141 14.19 15.05 5.39
N LYS A 142 13.81 16.29 5.73
CA LYS A 142 14.75 17.42 5.79
C LYS A 142 15.87 17.21 6.83
N GLU A 143 15.57 16.60 7.97
CA GLU A 143 16.55 16.32 9.02
C GLU A 143 17.59 15.27 8.59
N VAL A 144 17.16 14.20 7.91
CA VAL A 144 18.07 13.15 7.40
C VAL A 144 18.98 13.68 6.30
N HIS A 145 18.49 14.60 5.45
CA HIS A 145 19.33 15.26 4.45
C HIS A 145 20.29 16.29 5.05
N ALA A 146 19.95 16.90 6.19
CA ALA A 146 20.78 17.88 6.89
C ALA A 146 21.88 17.24 7.76
N SER A 147 21.69 16.01 8.23
CA SER A 147 22.64 15.32 9.12
C SER A 147 23.68 14.46 8.40
N GLY A 148 23.96 14.72 7.12
CA GLY A 148 24.91 13.94 6.33
C GLY A 148 26.35 14.05 6.84
N GLU A 149 26.80 13.02 7.56
CA GLU A 149 28.19 12.54 7.64
C GLU A 149 28.19 11.00 7.62
#